data_AF-A0A9E6ATF3-F1
#
_entry.id   AF-A0A9E6ATF3-F1
#
_cell.length_a   1.000
_cell.length_b   1.000
_cell.length_c   1.000
_cell.angle_alpha   90.00
_cell.angle_beta   90.00
_cell.angle_gamma   90.00
#
_symmetry.space_group_name_H-M   'P 1'
#
loop_
_entity.id
_entity.type
_entity.pdbx_description
1 polymer ?
#
loop_
_entity_poly.entity_id
_entity_poly.type
_entity_poly.pdbx_seq_one_letter_code
_entity_poly.pdbx_strand_id
1 'polypeptide(L)'
;MNNISRAQIWQSLMGLPHWVKLWLLVLMTANMSSLFFLDSSVGRWTAISFLVVGLVNMPMVYFQNGLTRLLSFPHLIWFGLLAYLVTQLFGQTDLLTGNLRNFIIMVIVINGISLAFDTLECIRWLKGNREVLGLKE
;
A
#
# COMPACT_ATOMS: atom_id res chain seq x y z
N MET A 1 -27.27 4.95 13.20
CA MET A 1 -26.08 4.30 12.59
C MET A 1 -26.56 3.04 11.89
N ASN A 2 -26.55 3.01 10.55
CA ASN A 2 -27.20 1.93 9.79
C ASN A 2 -26.23 0.75 9.61
N ASN A 3 -26.67 -0.46 9.98
CA ASN A 3 -25.94 -1.72 9.76
C ASN A 3 -25.58 -2.00 8.28
N ILE A 4 -26.20 -1.26 7.36
CA ILE A 4 -26.05 -1.36 5.91
C ILE A 4 -24.61 -1.03 5.46
N SER A 5 -23.91 -0.06 6.10
CA SER A 5 -22.57 0.36 5.63
C SER A 5 -21.47 -0.68 5.86
N ARG A 6 -21.51 -1.42 6.98
CA ARG A 6 -20.49 -2.42 7.31
C ARG A 6 -20.59 -3.66 6.43
N ALA A 7 -21.81 -4.10 6.14
CA ALA A 7 -22.07 -5.24 5.25
C ALA A 7 -21.56 -4.96 3.84
N GLN A 8 -21.76 -3.73 3.34
CA GLN A 8 -21.29 -3.33 2.00
C GLN A 8 -19.77 -3.23 1.91
N ILE A 9 -19.09 -2.68 2.92
CA ILE A 9 -17.62 -2.68 2.99
C ILE A 9 -17.07 -4.11 2.94
N TRP A 10 -17.69 -5.02 3.71
CA TRP A 10 -17.30 -6.42 3.72
C TRP A 10 -17.50 -7.09 2.35
N GLN A 11 -18.64 -6.84 1.70
CA GLN A 11 -18.91 -7.34 0.35
C GLN A 11 -17.91 -6.80 -0.69
N SER A 12 -17.60 -5.51 -0.63
CA SER A 12 -16.61 -4.87 -1.50
C SER A 12 -15.22 -5.52 -1.34
N LEU A 13 -14.78 -5.77 -0.10
CA LEU A 13 -13.54 -6.48 0.19
C LEU A 13 -13.56 -7.93 -0.31
N MET A 14 -14.63 -8.68 -0.02
CA MET A 14 -14.71 -10.10 -0.34
C MET A 14 -14.93 -10.38 -1.82
N GLY A 15 -15.57 -9.45 -2.54
CA GLY A 15 -15.82 -9.54 -3.97
C GLY A 15 -14.62 -9.20 -4.86
N LEU A 16 -13.48 -8.79 -4.28
CA LEU A 16 -12.23 -8.68 -5.02
C LEU A 16 -11.77 -10.06 -5.53
N PRO A 17 -11.07 -10.11 -6.68
CA PRO A 17 -10.44 -11.33 -7.17
C PRO A 17 -9.50 -11.96 -6.13
N HIS A 18 -9.45 -13.29 -6.06
CA HIS A 18 -8.65 -14.02 -5.07
C HIS A 18 -7.17 -13.64 -5.08
N TRP A 19 -6.60 -13.45 -6.27
CA TRP A 19 -5.20 -13.06 -6.41
C TRP A 19 -4.92 -11.66 -5.83
N VAL A 20 -5.89 -10.72 -5.92
CA VAL A 20 -5.77 -9.38 -5.34
C VAL A 20 -5.78 -9.47 -3.82
N LYS A 21 -6.69 -10.27 -3.25
CA LYS A 21 -6.75 -10.48 -1.79
C LYS A 21 -5.46 -11.08 -1.26
N LEU A 22 -4.90 -12.07 -1.98
CA LEU A 22 -3.59 -12.64 -1.63
C LEU A 22 -2.47 -11.60 -1.75
N TRP A 23 -2.47 -10.79 -2.81
CA TRP A 23 -1.49 -9.71 -2.98
C TRP A 23 -1.55 -8.67 -1.85
N LEU A 24 -2.74 -8.27 -1.41
CA LEU A 24 -2.91 -7.35 -0.27
C LEU A 24 -2.32 -7.93 1.04
N LEU A 25 -2.45 -9.23 1.27
CA LEU A 25 -1.82 -9.90 2.43
C LEU A 25 -0.28 -9.87 2.32
N VAL A 26 0.27 -10.15 1.14
CA VAL A 26 1.71 -10.05 0.88
C VAL A 26 2.21 -8.63 1.10
N LEU A 27 1.50 -7.64 0.55
CA LEU A 27 1.83 -6.22 0.68
C LEU A 27 1.82 -5.76 2.14
N MET A 28 0.77 -6.13 2.88
CA MET A 28 0.61 -5.78 4.30
C MET A 28 1.71 -6.42 5.15
N THR A 29 1.99 -7.71 4.96
CA THR A 29 3.02 -8.42 5.73
C THR A 29 4.43 -7.91 5.40
N ALA A 30 4.72 -7.63 4.14
CA ALA A 30 6.00 -7.05 3.71
C ALA A 30 6.24 -5.68 4.37
N ASN A 31 5.25 -4.78 4.36
CA ASN A 31 5.40 -3.47 5.00
C ASN A 31 5.42 -3.58 6.53
N MET A 32 4.63 -4.48 7.12
CA MET A 32 4.63 -4.70 8.58
C MET A 32 5.96 -5.28 9.08
N SER A 33 6.71 -6.00 8.24
CA SER A 33 8.05 -6.47 8.60
C SER A 33 9.05 -5.33 8.88
N SER A 34 8.75 -4.09 8.49
CA SER A 34 9.52 -2.90 8.87
C SER A 34 9.66 -2.72 10.38
N LEU A 35 8.72 -3.27 11.17
CA LEU A 35 8.74 -3.23 12.62
C LEU A 35 9.95 -4.00 13.21
N PHE A 36 10.51 -4.97 12.49
CA PHE A 36 11.74 -5.65 12.89
C PHE A 36 13.01 -4.84 12.61
N PHE A 37 12.90 -3.72 11.90
CA PHE A 37 14.02 -2.88 11.47
C PHE A 37 13.90 -1.44 11.99
N LEU A 38 13.13 -1.20 13.06
CA LEU A 38 12.93 0.14 13.63
C LEU A 38 14.22 0.78 14.16
N ASP A 39 15.26 0.00 14.44
CA ASP A 39 16.57 0.56 14.79
C ASP A 39 17.26 1.23 13.61
N SER A 40 16.84 0.93 12.37
CA SER A 40 17.34 1.54 11.14
C SER A 40 16.43 2.67 10.63
N SER A 41 17.02 3.65 9.96
CA SER A 41 16.27 4.72 9.28
C SER A 41 15.34 4.18 8.21
N VAL A 42 15.78 3.16 7.46
CA VAL A 42 15.01 2.43 6.46
C VAL A 42 13.72 1.86 7.05
N GLY A 43 13.83 1.06 8.12
CA GLY A 43 12.67 0.47 8.78
C GLY A 43 11.70 1.51 9.31
N ARG A 44 12.21 2.60 9.93
CA ARG A 44 11.36 3.70 10.41
C ARG A 44 10.59 4.37 9.28
N TRP A 45 11.24 4.72 8.17
CA TRP A 45 10.57 5.39 7.06
C TRP A 45 9.56 4.48 6.36
N THR A 46 9.86 3.19 6.19
CA THR A 46 8.87 2.22 5.68
C THR A 46 7.68 2.08 6.63
N ALA A 47 7.92 1.99 7.94
CA ALA A 47 6.85 1.89 8.94
C ALA A 47 5.96 3.14 8.96
N ILE A 48 6.55 4.33 8.89
CA ILE A 48 5.82 5.61 8.82
C ILE A 48 4.99 5.68 7.53
N SER A 49 5.58 5.35 6.37
CA SER A 49 4.83 5.34 5.11
C SER A 49 3.65 4.34 5.14
N PHE A 50 3.86 3.15 5.71
CA PHE A 50 2.79 2.17 5.88
C PHE A 50 1.68 2.69 6.81
N LEU A 51 2.06 3.28 7.94
CA LEU A 51 1.12 3.85 8.90
C LEU A 51 0.30 5.00 8.29
N VAL A 52 0.94 5.93 7.58
CA VAL A 52 0.26 7.05 6.93
C VAL A 52 -0.77 6.57 5.92
N VAL A 53 -0.39 5.62 5.05
CA VAL A 53 -1.34 5.03 4.09
C VAL A 53 -2.52 4.38 4.81
N GLY A 54 -2.26 3.56 5.84
CA GLY A 54 -3.32 2.91 6.62
C GLY A 54 -4.24 3.90 7.31
N LEU A 55 -3.69 4.93 7.95
CA LEU A 55 -4.45 5.97 8.67
C LEU A 55 -5.33 6.81 7.74
N VAL A 56 -4.94 6.99 6.48
CA VAL A 56 -5.74 7.71 5.49
C VAL A 56 -6.77 6.78 4.83
N ASN A 57 -6.35 5.60 4.39
CA ASN A 57 -7.23 4.68 3.65
C ASN A 57 -8.32 4.06 4.52
N MET A 58 -8.04 3.71 5.78
CA MET A 58 -9.05 3.06 6.62
C MET A 58 -10.29 3.95 6.84
N PRO A 59 -10.17 5.23 7.25
CA PRO A 59 -11.31 6.14 7.28
C PRO A 59 -11.98 6.34 5.91
N MET A 60 -11.21 6.44 4.83
CA MET A 60 -11.76 6.63 3.48
C MET A 60 -12.61 5.46 3.02
N VAL A 61 -12.29 4.22 3.41
CA VAL A 61 -13.15 3.05 3.16
C VAL A 61 -14.51 3.23 3.84
N TYR A 62 -14.53 3.73 5.08
CA TYR A 62 -15.77 4.00 5.79
C TYR A 62 -16.59 5.12 5.14
N PHE A 63 -15.96 6.24 4.77
CA PHE A 63 -16.67 7.36 4.13
C PHE A 63 -17.20 7.02 2.74
N GLN A 64 -16.53 6.13 2.01
CA GLN A 64 -16.93 5.71 0.67
C GLN A 64 -17.81 4.45 0.65
N ASN A 65 -18.16 3.89 1.82
CA ASN A 65 -18.91 2.64 1.96
C ASN A 65 -18.31 1.46 1.16
N GLY A 66 -16.97 1.41 1.05
CA GLY A 66 -16.27 0.34 0.36
C GLY A 66 -14.93 0.77 -0.23
N LEU A 67 -14.31 -0.16 -0.96
CA LEU A 67 -13.07 0.11 -1.67
C LEU A 67 -13.34 0.88 -2.95
N THR A 68 -12.70 2.02 -3.14
CA THR A 68 -12.76 2.77 -4.40
C THR A 68 -11.37 2.99 -4.94
N ARG A 69 -11.27 3.37 -6.21
CA ARG A 69 -10.00 3.75 -6.83
C ARG A 69 -9.35 4.97 -6.19
N LEU A 70 -10.07 5.75 -5.39
CA LEU A 70 -9.49 6.88 -4.66
C LEU A 70 -8.44 6.44 -3.64
N LEU A 71 -8.56 5.21 -3.12
CA LEU A 71 -7.64 4.66 -2.11
C LEU A 71 -6.22 4.44 -2.63
N SER A 72 -5.98 4.57 -3.94
CA SER A 72 -4.63 4.52 -4.51
C SER A 72 -3.84 5.81 -4.28
N PHE A 73 -4.49 6.96 -4.07
CA PHE A 73 -3.82 8.26 -3.94
C PHE A 73 -2.85 8.36 -2.76
N PRO A 74 -3.19 7.88 -1.54
CA PRO A 74 -2.27 7.95 -0.40
C PRO A 74 -0.97 7.18 -0.63
N HIS A 75 -0.97 6.16 -1.50
CA HIS A 75 0.23 5.40 -1.84
C HIS A 75 1.24 6.19 -2.67
N LEU A 76 0.88 7.33 -3.25
CA LEU A 76 1.82 8.18 -4.01
C LEU A 76 3.01 8.66 -3.17
N ILE A 77 2.88 8.69 -1.84
CA ILE A 77 4.01 8.95 -0.93
C ILE A 77 5.13 7.90 -1.08
N TRP A 78 4.81 6.71 -1.58
CA TRP A 78 5.79 5.64 -1.81
C TRP A 78 6.75 5.97 -2.94
N PHE A 79 6.47 6.92 -3.85
CA PHE A 79 7.49 7.41 -4.77
C PHE A 79 8.71 7.96 -4.01
N GLY A 80 8.45 8.77 -2.98
CA GLY A 80 9.50 9.30 -2.11
C GLY A 80 10.20 8.22 -1.30
N LEU A 81 9.44 7.27 -0.74
CA LEU A 81 10.00 6.12 -0.03
C LEU A 81 10.92 5.29 -0.94
N LEU A 82 10.44 4.90 -2.12
CA LEU A 82 11.20 4.08 -3.05
C LEU A 82 12.47 4.79 -3.53
N ALA A 83 12.38 6.08 -3.83
CA ALA A 83 13.55 6.89 -4.16
C ALA A 83 14.57 6.86 -3.00
N TYR A 84 14.12 7.09 -1.77
CA TYR A 84 14.95 6.99 -0.58
C TYR A 84 15.60 5.60 -0.44
N LEU A 85 14.83 4.51 -0.57
CA LEU A 85 15.35 3.14 -0.46
C LEU A 85 16.40 2.81 -1.53
N VAL A 86 16.20 3.27 -2.77
CA VAL A 86 17.18 3.13 -3.84
C VAL A 86 18.47 3.88 -3.50
N THR A 87 18.39 5.10 -2.95
CA THR A 87 19.59 5.84 -2.51
C THR A 87 20.31 5.14 -1.36
N GLN A 88 19.59 4.48 -0.45
CA GLN A 88 20.23 3.69 0.61
C GLN A 88 20.96 2.47 0.04
N LEU A 89 20.39 1.82 -0.99
CA LEU A 89 20.97 0.60 -1.57
C LEU A 89 22.18 0.86 -2.46
N PHE A 90 22.20 1.98 -3.20
CA PHE A 90 23.22 2.26 -4.24
C PHE A 90 24.03 3.54 -4.00
N GLY A 91 23.61 4.41 -3.09
CA GLY A 91 24.28 5.68 -2.80
C GLY A 91 25.32 5.62 -1.68
N GLN A 92 25.46 4.47 -1.01
CA GLN A 92 26.46 4.27 0.03
C GLN A 92 27.75 3.70 -0.55
N THR A 93 28.89 4.16 -0.04
CA THR A 93 30.23 3.71 -0.46
C THR A 93 30.48 2.25 -0.09
N ASP A 94 29.92 1.83 1.04
CA ASP A 94 29.92 0.44 1.48
C ASP A 94 28.60 -0.24 1.05
N LEU A 95 28.71 -1.46 0.54
CA LEU A 95 27.55 -2.26 0.20
C LEU A 95 26.82 -2.67 1.49
N LEU A 96 25.54 -2.27 1.60
CA LEU A 96 24.64 -2.82 2.61
C LEU A 96 24.57 -4.34 2.42
N THR A 97 24.83 -5.11 3.48
CA THR A 97 24.78 -6.58 3.47
C THR A 97 23.80 -7.10 4.54
N GLY A 98 23.42 -8.38 4.42
CA GLY A 98 22.58 -9.06 5.39
C GLY A 98 21.07 -8.73 5.32
N ASN A 99 20.38 -8.92 6.44
CA ASN A 99 18.92 -8.88 6.51
C ASN A 99 18.32 -7.53 6.10
N LEU A 100 18.98 -6.42 6.44
CA LEU A 100 18.51 -5.08 6.08
C LEU A 100 18.50 -4.88 4.56
N ARG A 101 19.53 -5.36 3.86
CA ARG A 101 19.60 -5.30 2.39
C ARG A 101 18.46 -6.09 1.74
N ASN A 102 18.21 -7.30 2.23
CA ASN A 102 17.13 -8.16 1.73
C ASN A 102 15.75 -7.51 1.97
N PHE A 103 15.56 -6.90 3.14
CA PHE A 103 14.37 -6.12 3.46
C PHE A 103 14.16 -4.94 2.50
N ILE A 104 15.20 -4.14 2.24
CA ILE A 104 15.13 -3.02 1.28
C ILE A 104 14.70 -3.50 -0.10
N ILE A 105 15.35 -4.56 -0.62
CA ILE A 105 15.03 -5.12 -1.94
C ILE A 105 13.58 -5.60 -1.98
N MET A 106 13.14 -6.32 -0.96
CA MET A 106 11.77 -6.79 -0.84
C MET A 106 10.76 -5.63 -0.87
N VAL A 107 10.98 -4.58 -0.08
CA VAL A 107 10.09 -3.41 -0.05
C VAL A 107 10.09 -2.70 -1.41
N ILE A 108 11.26 -2.53 -2.05
CA ILE A 108 11.35 -1.91 -3.38
C ILE A 108 10.50 -2.68 -4.40
N VAL A 109 10.64 -4.01 -4.44
CA VAL A 109 9.93 -4.85 -5.40
C VAL A 109 8.42 -4.84 -5.12
N ILE A 110 8.01 -5.12 -3.88
CA ILE A 110 6.60 -5.28 -3.52
C ILE A 110 5.85 -3.94 -3.58
N ASN A 111 6.42 -2.87 -3.01
CA ASN A 111 5.79 -1.55 -3.08
C ASN A 111 5.90 -0.96 -4.48
N GLY A 112 6.95 -1.26 -5.24
CA GLY A 112 7.08 -0.84 -6.64
C GLY A 112 6.00 -1.42 -7.54
N ILE A 113 5.74 -2.74 -7.45
CA ILE A 113 4.64 -3.39 -8.18
C ILE A 113 3.29 -2.78 -7.76
N SER A 114 3.07 -2.60 -6.47
CA SER A 114 1.82 -2.03 -5.96
C SER A 114 1.61 -0.58 -6.42
N LEU A 115 2.68 0.24 -6.36
CA LEU A 115 2.65 1.63 -6.80
C LEU A 115 2.37 1.77 -8.30
N ALA A 116 2.81 0.81 -9.12
CA ALA A 116 2.45 0.76 -10.53
C ALA A 116 0.94 0.54 -10.71
N PHE A 117 0.33 -0.40 -9.97
CA PHE A 117 -1.12 -0.57 -9.96
C PHE A 117 -1.83 0.68 -9.44
N ASP A 118 -1.38 1.25 -8.33
CA ASP A 118 -1.95 2.46 -7.73
C ASP A 118 -1.93 3.65 -8.70
N THR A 119 -0.87 3.79 -9.50
CA THR A 119 -0.77 4.85 -10.52
C THR A 119 -1.85 4.69 -11.59
N LEU A 120 -2.07 3.46 -12.08
CA LEU A 120 -3.14 3.17 -13.04
C LEU A 120 -4.53 3.45 -12.45
N GLU A 121 -4.73 3.08 -11.19
CA GLU A 121 -5.97 3.35 -10.44
C GLU A 121 -6.21 4.85 -10.24
N CYS A 122 -5.17 5.62 -9.90
CA CYS A 122 -5.25 7.07 -9.82
C CYS A 122 -5.68 7.67 -11.16
N ILE A 123 -5.10 7.23 -12.28
CA ILE A 123 -5.46 7.71 -13.63
C ILE A 123 -6.92 7.39 -13.95
N ARG A 124 -7.38 6.17 -13.67
CA ARG A 124 -8.78 5.77 -13.87
C ARG A 124 -9.73 6.63 -13.03
N TRP A 125 -9.36 6.90 -11.78
CA TRP A 125 -10.11 7.81 -10.94
C TRP A 125 -10.10 9.23 -11.53
N LEU A 126 -8.97 9.78 -11.98
CA LEU A 126 -8.97 11.11 -12.61
C LEU A 126 -9.86 11.18 -13.87
N LYS A 127 -10.05 10.06 -14.58
CA LYS A 127 -10.96 9.94 -15.73
C LYS A 127 -12.45 9.83 -15.38
N GLY A 128 -12.81 9.83 -14.10
CA GLY A 128 -14.21 9.83 -13.63
C GLY A 128 -14.73 8.50 -13.08
N ASN A 129 -13.92 7.44 -13.05
CA ASN A 129 -14.32 6.15 -12.49
C ASN A 129 -14.41 6.25 -10.95
N ARG A 130 -15.63 6.27 -10.40
CA ARG A 130 -15.94 6.46 -8.96
C ARG A 130 -16.61 5.24 -8.32
N GLU A 131 -16.65 4.11 -9.02
CA GLU A 131 -17.31 2.90 -8.56
C GLU A 131 -16.67 2.32 -7.29
N VAL A 132 -17.50 1.61 -6.54
CA VAL A 132 -17.05 0.78 -5.41
C VAL A 132 -16.66 -0.59 -5.97
N LEU A 133 -15.39 -0.93 -5.80
CA LEU A 133 -14.78 -2.16 -6.29
C LEU A 133 -15.35 -3.38 -5.55
N GLY A 134 -15.37 -4.53 -6.24
CA GLY A 134 -15.80 -5.82 -5.66
C GLY A 134 -17.31 -5.95 -5.47
N LEU A 135 -18.10 -4.93 -5.78
CA LEU A 135 -19.55 -5.07 -5.90
C LEU A 135 -19.89 -5.42 -7.35
N LYS A 136 -20.87 -6.31 -7.54
CA LYS A 136 -21.49 -6.51 -8.86
C LYS A 136 -22.44 -5.35 -9.08
N GLU A 137 -22.35 -4.72 -10.25
CA GLU A 137 -23.36 -3.77 -10.73
C GLU A 137 -24.74 -4.43 -10.88
#